data_AF-A0A975SUK1-F1
#
_entry.id   AF-A0A975SUK1-F1
#
_cell.length_a   1.000
_cell.length_b   1.000
_cell.length_c   1.000
_cell.angle_alpha   90.00
_cell.angle_beta   90.00
_cell.angle_gamma   90.00
#
_symmetry.space_group_name_H-M   'P 1'
#
loop_
_entity.id
_entity.type
_entity.pdbx_description
1 polymer ?
#
loop_
_entity_poly.entity_id
_entity_poly.type
_entity_poly.pdbx_seq_one_letter_code
_entity_poly.pdbx_strand_id
1 'polypeptide(L)'
;MAMAFVDALGGPKNLEDVEPCVLRIRVEVADPALVDEKGLRITGVLAVVRSRSIVQVVAGPPSDGIAEEMIALLERAGQEGAQESGRWTRTQECLPLSSADTGPS
;
A
#
# COMPACT_ATOMS: atom_id res chain seq x y z
N MET A 1 -1.00 8.58 0.60
CA MET A 1 -1.96 8.50 1.74
C MET A 1 -2.85 7.26 1.59
N ALA A 2 -3.13 6.84 0.37
CA ALA A 2 -3.90 5.64 0.03
C ALA A 2 -3.30 4.34 0.58
N MET A 3 -1.96 4.22 0.69
CA MET A 3 -1.33 3.02 1.26
C MET A 3 -1.79 2.74 2.71
N ALA A 4 -1.96 3.78 3.54
CA ALA A 4 -2.47 3.64 4.89
C ALA A 4 -3.96 3.22 4.92
N PHE A 5 -4.75 3.65 3.94
CA PHE A 5 -6.13 3.17 3.78
C PHE A 5 -6.18 1.69 3.42
N VAL A 6 -5.35 1.27 2.46
CA VAL A 6 -5.27 -0.14 2.05
C VAL A 6 -4.81 -1.02 3.21
N ASP A 7 -3.79 -0.61 3.97
CA ASP A 7 -3.35 -1.30 5.19
C ASP A 7 -4.46 -1.37 6.25
N ALA A 8 -5.14 -0.23 6.51
CA ALA A 8 -6.25 -0.17 7.45
C ALA A 8 -7.47 -0.99 7.00
N LEU A 9 -7.61 -1.30 5.71
CA LEU A 9 -8.65 -2.19 5.19
C LEU A 9 -8.27 -3.67 5.25
N GLY A 10 -7.07 -4.01 5.76
CA GLY A 10 -6.58 -5.40 5.83
C GLY A 10 -5.67 -5.80 4.67
N GLY A 11 -5.17 -4.84 3.90
CA GLY A 11 -4.27 -5.03 2.77
C GLY A 11 -4.99 -5.30 1.44
N PRO A 12 -4.27 -5.25 0.30
CA PRO A 12 -4.87 -5.26 -1.05
C PRO A 12 -5.63 -6.56 -1.38
N LYS A 13 -5.34 -7.65 -0.68
CA LYS A 13 -6.01 -8.94 -0.84
C LYS A 13 -7.39 -9.01 -0.16
N ASN A 14 -7.69 -8.07 0.74
CA ASN A 14 -8.95 -8.04 1.46
C ASN A 14 -10.02 -7.16 0.77
N LEU A 15 -9.63 -6.33 -0.20
CA LEU A 15 -10.56 -5.50 -0.98
C LEU A 15 -11.11 -6.34 -2.14
N GLU A 16 -12.43 -6.54 -2.17
CA GLU A 16 -13.12 -7.19 -3.29
C GLU A 16 -13.54 -6.18 -4.36
N ASP A 17 -14.04 -5.02 -3.93
CA ASP A 17 -14.53 -3.98 -4.84
C ASP A 17 -14.33 -2.59 -4.25
N VAL A 18 -14.01 -1.61 -5.12
CA VAL A 18 -13.80 -0.21 -4.72
C VAL A 18 -14.58 0.69 -5.67
N GLU A 19 -15.64 1.30 -5.15
CA GLU A 19 -16.48 2.26 -5.86
C GLU A 19 -16.18 3.69 -5.39
N PRO A 20 -15.47 4.50 -6.20
CA PRO A 20 -15.34 5.93 -5.95
C PRO A 20 -16.68 6.62 -6.10
N CYS A 21 -16.98 7.55 -5.18
CA CYS A 21 -18.13 8.44 -5.26
C CYS A 21 -17.68 9.86 -4.89
N VAL A 22 -18.41 10.86 -5.38
CA VAL A 22 -18.01 12.29 -5.37
C VAL A 22 -17.56 12.81 -4.01
N LEU A 23 -18.13 12.31 -2.90
CA LEU A 23 -17.75 12.69 -1.52
C LEU A 23 -17.52 11.48 -0.61
N ARG A 24 -17.67 10.27 -1.13
CA ARG A 24 -17.71 9.01 -0.38
C ARG A 24 -17.03 7.91 -1.17
N ILE A 25 -16.24 7.08 -0.51
CA ILE A 25 -15.59 5.92 -1.14
C ILE A 25 -16.29 4.70 -0.55
N ARG A 26 -16.89 3.87 -1.40
CA ARG A 26 -17.50 2.60 -0.97
C ARG A 26 -16.51 1.50 -1.29
N VAL A 27 -16.17 0.71 -0.28
CA VAL A 27 -15.25 -0.41 -0.38
C VAL A 27 -15.96 -1.66 0.10
N GLU A 28 -15.93 -2.71 -0.69
CA GLU A 28 -16.37 -4.04 -0.31
C GLU A 28 -15.13 -4.86 0.11
N VAL A 29 -15.19 -5.46 1.30
CA VAL A 29 -14.11 -6.28 1.84
C VAL A 29 -14.58 -7.71 2.07
N ALA A 30 -13.67 -8.66 1.86
CA ALA A 30 -13.93 -10.08 2.09
C ALA A 30 -14.06 -10.39 3.58
N ASP A 31 -13.13 -9.88 4.40
CA ASP A 31 -13.13 -10.03 5.85
C ASP A 31 -13.17 -8.68 6.58
N PRO A 32 -14.32 -8.28 7.15
CA PRO A 32 -14.46 -7.03 7.89
C PRO A 32 -13.78 -7.05 9.26
N ALA A 33 -13.32 -8.21 9.77
CA ALA A 33 -12.61 -8.29 11.04
C ALA A 33 -11.17 -7.78 10.94
N LEU A 34 -10.60 -7.77 9.73
CA LEU A 34 -9.26 -7.23 9.44
C LEU A 34 -9.26 -5.70 9.25
N VAL A 35 -10.43 -5.07 9.21
CA VAL A 35 -10.57 -3.63 8.99
C VAL A 35 -10.33 -2.87 10.29
N ASP A 36 -9.34 -1.99 10.28
CA ASP A 36 -9.05 -1.02 11.34
C ASP A 36 -9.78 0.31 11.11
N GLU A 37 -10.96 0.44 11.71
CA GLU A 37 -11.75 1.67 11.69
C GLU A 37 -11.03 2.87 12.33
N LYS A 38 -10.10 2.66 13.27
CA LYS A 38 -9.34 3.76 13.88
C LYS A 38 -8.26 4.24 12.92
N GLY A 39 -7.58 3.33 12.21
CA GLY A 39 -6.64 3.65 11.15
C GLY A 39 -7.27 4.41 9.98
N LEU A 40 -8.57 4.19 9.72
CA LEU A 40 -9.33 4.93 8.70
C LEU A 40 -9.72 6.35 9.14
N ARG A 41 -9.67 6.70 10.42
CA ARG A 41 -9.99 8.04 10.95
C ARG A 41 -8.77 8.96 10.95
N ILE A 42 -8.13 9.08 9.79
CA ILE A 42 -7.01 10.01 9.56
C ILE A 42 -7.48 11.40 9.12
N THR A 43 -6.57 12.36 9.16
CA THR A 43 -6.82 13.77 8.82
C THR A 43 -7.46 13.89 7.44
N GLY A 44 -8.70 14.40 7.36
CA GLY A 44 -9.45 14.53 6.11
C GLY A 44 -10.64 13.57 5.98
N VAL A 45 -10.75 12.54 6.83
CA VAL A 45 -11.94 11.69 6.91
C VAL A 45 -12.95 12.29 7.87
N LEU A 46 -14.13 12.60 7.34
CA LEU A 46 -15.27 13.17 8.07
C LEU A 46 -16.04 12.08 8.82
N ALA A 47 -16.23 10.93 8.18
CA ALA A 47 -16.94 9.80 8.76
C ALA A 47 -16.48 8.48 8.13
N VAL A 48 -16.54 7.41 8.92
CA VAL A 48 -16.37 6.02 8.47
C VAL A 48 -17.60 5.27 8.91
N VAL A 49 -18.25 4.58 7.97
CA VAL A 49 -19.45 3.79 8.21
C VAL A 49 -19.16 2.36 7.79
N ARG A 50 -19.27 1.41 8.72
CA ARG A 50 -19.14 -0.02 8.43
C ARG A 50 -20.50 -0.70 8.48
N SER A 51 -20.83 -1.46 7.44
CA SER A 51 -22.04 -2.24 7.30
C SER A 51 -21.71 -3.65 6.83
N ARG A 52 -21.60 -4.60 7.77
CA ARG A 52 -21.18 -5.98 7.50
C ARG A 52 -19.81 -6.00 6.80
N SER A 53 -19.77 -6.40 5.53
CA SER A 53 -18.58 -6.47 4.67
C SER A 53 -18.34 -5.19 3.84
N ILE A 54 -19.17 -4.16 4.00
CA ILE A 54 -19.04 -2.90 3.25
C ILE A 54 -18.53 -1.80 4.18
N VAL A 55 -17.49 -1.10 3.75
CA VAL A 55 -16.90 0.07 4.42
C VAL A 55 -17.14 1.30 3.54
N GLN A 56 -17.73 2.35 4.13
CA GLN A 56 -17.95 3.62 3.46
C GLN A 56 -17.14 4.70 4.16
N VAL A 57 -16.19 5.29 3.43
CA VAL A 57 -15.34 6.36 3.93
C VAL A 57 -15.82 7.68 3.33
N VAL A 58 -16.16 8.64 4.18
CA VAL A 58 -16.57 9.99 3.78
C VAL A 58 -15.37 10.91 3.98
N ALA A 59 -14.66 11.24 2.90
CA ALA A 59 -13.49 12.12 2.94
C ALA A 59 -13.75 13.54 2.40
N GLY A 60 -14.94 13.82 1.87
CA GLY A 60 -15.28 15.13 1.30
C GLY A 60 -14.56 15.39 -0.04
N PRO A 61 -14.21 16.64 -0.40
CA PRO A 61 -13.63 16.98 -1.71
C PRO A 61 -12.35 16.21 -2.13
N PRO A 62 -11.45 15.75 -1.24
CA PRO A 62 -10.33 14.90 -1.65
C PRO A 62 -10.70 13.43 -1.89
N SER A 63 -11.97 13.01 -1.75
CA SER A 63 -12.33 11.59 -1.86
C SER A 63 -12.01 10.97 -3.22
N ASP A 64 -12.19 11.74 -4.29
CA ASP A 64 -11.96 11.27 -5.67
C ASP A 64 -10.49 10.88 -5.87
N GLY A 65 -9.56 11.78 -5.53
CA GLY A 65 -8.12 11.52 -5.66
C GLY A 65 -7.60 10.43 -4.72
N ILE A 66 -8.19 10.25 -3.54
CA ILE A 66 -7.82 9.15 -2.64
C ILE A 66 -8.24 7.80 -3.24
N ALA A 67 -9.42 7.73 -3.84
CA ALA A 67 -9.92 6.51 -4.45
C ALA A 67 -9.11 6.16 -5.71
N GLU A 68 -8.80 7.13 -6.57
CA GLU A 68 -7.89 6.93 -7.71
C GLU A 68 -6.52 6.44 -7.27
N GLU A 69 -5.93 7.03 -6.23
CA GLU A 69 -4.64 6.60 -5.68
C GLU A 69 -4.72 5.17 -5.09
N MET A 70 -5.83 4.80 -4.45
CA MET A 70 -6.07 3.42 -4.00
C MET A 70 -6.14 2.43 -5.17
N ILE A 71 -6.89 2.74 -6.22
CA ILE A 71 -7.04 1.88 -7.40
C ILE A 71 -5.68 1.70 -8.08
N ALA A 72 -4.95 2.79 -8.30
CA ALA A 72 -3.62 2.73 -8.89
C ALA A 72 -2.62 1.90 -8.04
N LEU A 73 -2.73 1.96 -6.71
CA LEU A 73 -1.93 1.11 -5.81
C LEU A 73 -2.33 -0.37 -5.89
N LEU A 74 -3.62 -0.70 -6.03
CA LEU A 74 -4.08 -2.09 -6.17
C LEU A 74 -3.59 -2.69 -7.49
N GLU A 75 -3.65 -1.94 -8.58
CA GLU A 75 -3.12 -2.35 -9.89
C GLU A 75 -1.61 -2.59 -9.82
N ARG A 76 -0.87 -1.68 -9.17
CA ARG A 76 0.58 -1.80 -8.97
C ARG A 76 0.97 -2.92 -8.03
N ALA A 77 0.24 -3.14 -6.94
CA ALA A 77 0.49 -4.24 -6.00
C ALA A 77 0.32 -5.60 -6.68
N GLY A 78 -0.57 -5.71 -7.68
CA GLY A 78 -0.66 -6.87 -8.56
C GLY A 78 0.60 -7.11 -9.41
N GLN A 79 1.40 -6.08 -9.67
CA GLN A 79 2.63 -6.11 -10.45
C GLN A 79 3.91 -6.15 -9.59
N GLU A 80 3.88 -5.61 -8.37
CA GLU A 80 5.03 -5.50 -7.46
C GLU A 80 5.45 -6.85 -6.84
N GLY A 81 4.56 -7.87 -6.83
CA GLY A 81 4.95 -9.26 -6.54
C GLY A 81 5.97 -9.85 -7.52
N ALA A 82 6.23 -9.19 -8.66
CA ALA A 82 7.29 -9.56 -9.60
C ALA A 82 8.57 -8.72 -9.45
N GLN A 83 8.56 -7.65 -8.65
CA GLN A 83 9.59 -6.59 -8.69
C GLN A 83 10.25 -6.30 -7.33
N GLU A 84 10.29 -7.26 -6.40
CA GLU A 84 11.16 -7.20 -5.21
C GLU A 84 12.26 -8.29 -5.18
N SER A 85 12.34 -9.15 -6.19
CA SER A 85 13.48 -10.06 -6.39
C SER A 85 14.70 -9.36 -7.01
N GLY A 86 14.55 -8.10 -7.42
CA GLY A 86 15.62 -7.20 -7.89
C GLY A 86 16.45 -6.59 -6.76
N ARG A 87 16.83 -7.40 -5.77
CA ARG A 87 17.95 -7.13 -4.87
C ARG A 87 19.23 -7.07 -5.70
N TRP A 88 19.47 -5.97 -6.39
CA TRP A 88 20.77 -5.65 -6.95
C TRP A 88 21.40 -4.51 -6.16
N THR A 89 21.65 -4.75 -4.88
CA THR A 89 22.82 -4.17 -4.21
C THR A 89 24.01 -5.08 -4.51
N ARG A 90 24.47 -5.09 -5.77
CA ARG A 90 25.80 -5.59 -6.12
C ARG A 90 26.56 -4.51 -6.87
N THR A 91 26.80 -3.42 -6.14
CA THR A 91 28.06 -2.68 -6.29
C THR A 91 28.94 -3.06 -5.11
N GLN A 92 29.22 -4.37 -4.98
CA GLN A 92 30.53 -4.78 -4.49
C GLN A 92 31.41 -4.69 -5.73
N GLU A 93 31.85 -3.46 -5.97
CA GLU A 93 32.95 -3.12 -6.84
C GLU A 93 34.11 -4.09 -6.56
N CYS A 94 34.34 -4.97 -7.53
CA CYS A 94 35.68 -5.46 -7.81
C CYS A 94 36.56 -4.24 -8.05
N LEU A 95 37.41 -3.90 -7.10
CA LEU A 95 38.64 -3.19 -7.43
C LEU A 95 39.74 -4.24 -7.66
N PRO A 96 40.40 -4.22 -8.84
CA PRO A 96 41.43 -5.17 -9.19
C PRO A 96 42.77 -4.82 -8.51
N LEU A 97 43.43 -5.87 -8.00
CA LEU A 97 44.88 -6.05 -7.86
C LEU A 97 45.76 -4.78 -7.70
N SER A 98 46.23 -4.53 -6.46
CA SER A 98 47.54 -3.89 -6.25
C SER A 98 48.31 -4.63 -5.16
N SER A 99 49.20 -5.50 -5.63
CA SER A 99 50.59 -5.69 -5.21
C SER A 99 51.03 -5.49 -3.75
N ALA A 100 51.81 -6.47 -3.29
CA ALA A 100 52.83 -6.46 -2.23
C ALA A 100 52.34 -6.64 -0.80
N ASP A 101 52.66 -7.79 -0.19
CA ASP A 101 53.79 -7.80 0.76
C ASP A 101 54.36 -9.22 0.93
N THR A 102 55.68 -9.26 1.05
CA THR A 102 56.55 -10.43 1.08
C THR A 102 56.78 -10.87 2.53
N GLY A 103 56.49 -12.12 2.88
CA GLY A 103 57.56 -13.02 3.32
C GLY A 103 57.36 -13.59 4.75
N PRO A 104 58.07 -14.68 5.09
CA PRO A 104 57.77 -15.53 6.24
C PRO A 104 58.73 -15.31 7.42
N SER A 105 58.33 -15.73 8.62
CA SER A 105 59.23 -16.16 9.72
C SER A 105 58.49 -17.03 10.71
#